data_AF-A0A1E3R231-F1
#
_entry.id   AF-A0A1E3R231-F1
#
_cell.length_a   1.000
_cell.length_b   1.000
_cell.length_c   1.000
_cell.angle_alpha   90.00
_cell.angle_beta   90.00
_cell.angle_gamma   90.00
#
_symmetry.space_group_name_H-M   'P 1'
#
loop_
_entity.id
_entity.type
_entity.pdbx_description
1 polymer ?
#
loop_
_entity_poly.entity_id
_entity_poly.type
_entity_poly.pdbx_seq_one_letter_code
_entity_poly.pdbx_strand_id
1 'polypeptide(L)'
;MPSNRQARQADEVALRRAADAWFLDHGLPAVLRPGALVRRVWPRSAPALAAFAVFMLNSALVVHVTGKHTIDIDGQPTRTEWFVLALVILVLPVAALVGWLVSRIATVPGRTVAATVSLAVAVAGGIAGGPGPRVLGDLIFEGIVVAIILAATACGAGSIMSWTVRMTLSHLAAAGSLVIRALPVLLLTILVFFNSPVWLMAAKISRARLWLALVFLALIASTFVVSVTIDRFRPLMESQGLLDGREAQLDATPFEAMPDPSDSLPLRRPERLNVMFVLAVSQLAHIFVRRARRKEYGEQRL
;
A
#
# COMPACT_ATOMS: atom_id res chain seq x y z
N MET A 1 -21.09 4.02 -40.88
CA MET A 1 -21.71 4.50 -39.63
C MET A 1 -21.98 3.30 -38.74
N PRO A 2 -21.57 3.30 -37.46
CA PRO A 2 -21.89 2.20 -36.56
C PRO A 2 -23.42 2.04 -36.45
N SER A 3 -23.90 0.80 -36.40
CA SER A 3 -25.33 0.54 -36.17
C SER A 3 -25.74 1.02 -34.78
N ASN A 4 -26.99 1.48 -34.60
CA ASN A 4 -27.52 2.01 -33.33
C ASN A 4 -27.28 1.05 -32.13
N ARG A 5 -27.24 -0.27 -32.36
CA ARG A 5 -26.90 -1.27 -31.33
C ARG A 5 -25.42 -1.23 -30.91
N GLN A 6 -24.49 -1.03 -31.84
CA GLN A 6 -23.06 -0.96 -31.54
C GLN A 6 -22.72 0.29 -30.74
N ALA A 7 -23.37 1.43 -31.03
CA ALA A 7 -23.22 2.66 -30.26
C ALA A 7 -23.69 2.45 -28.80
N ARG A 8 -24.91 1.91 -28.59
CA ARG A 8 -25.43 1.61 -27.25
C ARG A 8 -24.56 0.63 -26.46
N GLN A 9 -24.04 -0.41 -27.12
CA GLN A 9 -23.12 -1.35 -26.48
C GLN A 9 -21.80 -0.69 -26.08
N ALA A 10 -21.27 0.22 -26.89
CA ALA A 10 -20.05 0.96 -26.55
C ALA A 10 -20.26 1.87 -25.33
N ASP A 11 -21.41 2.55 -25.25
CA ASP A 11 -21.77 3.42 -24.13
C ASP A 11 -21.97 2.63 -22.84
N GLU A 12 -22.66 1.49 -22.90
CA GLU A 12 -22.85 0.61 -21.75
C GLU A 12 -21.51 0.05 -21.22
N VAL A 13 -20.59 -0.31 -22.13
CA VAL A 13 -19.25 -0.75 -21.77
C VAL A 13 -18.42 0.38 -21.16
N ALA A 14 -18.58 1.62 -21.64
CA ALA A 14 -17.91 2.79 -21.08
C ALA A 14 -18.43 3.10 -19.66
N LEU A 15 -19.74 3.09 -19.47
CA LEU A 15 -20.39 3.33 -18.17
C LEU A 15 -19.98 2.29 -17.13
N ARG A 16 -19.95 1.00 -17.50
CA ARG A 16 -19.46 -0.08 -16.61
C ARG A 16 -17.99 0.11 -16.22
N ARG A 17 -17.13 0.58 -17.14
CA ARG A 17 -15.72 0.88 -16.82
C ARG A 17 -15.59 2.07 -15.88
N ALA A 18 -16.43 3.09 -16.02
CA ALA A 18 -16.45 4.24 -15.12
C ALA A 18 -16.85 3.84 -13.70
N ALA A 19 -17.87 2.99 -13.55
CA ALA A 19 -18.26 2.42 -12.26
C ALA A 19 -17.15 1.53 -11.64
N ASP A 20 -16.53 0.65 -12.45
CA ASP A 20 -15.41 -0.17 -11.98
C ASP A 20 -14.25 0.70 -11.47
N ALA A 21 -13.91 1.78 -12.19
CA ALA A 21 -12.86 2.71 -11.80
C ALA A 21 -13.22 3.47 -10.50
N TRP A 22 -14.46 3.90 -10.37
CA TRP A 22 -14.95 4.56 -9.16
C TRP A 22 -14.80 3.67 -7.93
N PHE A 23 -15.15 2.39 -8.00
CA PHE A 23 -14.94 1.46 -6.87
C PHE A 23 -13.46 1.28 -6.52
N LEU A 24 -12.57 1.20 -7.52
CA LEU A 24 -11.14 1.10 -7.27
C LEU A 24 -10.58 2.36 -6.60
N ASP A 25 -10.97 3.54 -7.05
CA ASP A 25 -10.50 4.83 -6.51
C ASP A 25 -10.92 5.06 -5.05
N HIS A 26 -12.05 4.44 -4.65
CA HIS A 26 -12.58 4.46 -3.29
C HIS A 26 -12.15 3.23 -2.45
N GLY A 27 -11.21 2.42 -2.93
CA GLY A 27 -10.66 1.31 -2.15
C GLY A 27 -11.60 0.11 -2.01
N LEU A 28 -12.53 -0.10 -2.95
CA LEU A 28 -13.53 -1.16 -2.94
C LEU A 28 -13.29 -2.28 -3.98
N PRO A 29 -12.06 -2.85 -4.15
CA PRO A 29 -11.81 -3.85 -5.20
C PRO A 29 -12.63 -5.13 -5.03
N ALA A 30 -12.90 -5.56 -3.79
CA ALA A 30 -13.63 -6.80 -3.54
C ALA A 30 -15.08 -6.79 -4.07
N VAL A 31 -15.69 -5.60 -4.26
CA VAL A 31 -17.04 -5.44 -4.82
C VAL A 31 -17.09 -5.75 -6.33
N LEU A 32 -15.93 -5.71 -7.00
CA LEU A 32 -15.83 -6.05 -8.41
C LEU A 32 -15.89 -7.56 -8.62
N ARG A 33 -16.48 -7.97 -9.75
CA ARG A 33 -16.49 -9.38 -10.16
C ARG A 33 -15.05 -9.91 -10.21
N PRO A 34 -14.75 -11.10 -9.66
CA PRO A 34 -13.38 -11.64 -9.60
C PRO A 34 -12.66 -11.63 -10.96
N GLY A 35 -13.37 -11.89 -12.07
CA GLY A 35 -12.80 -11.85 -13.41
C GLY A 35 -12.40 -10.47 -13.93
N ALA A 36 -12.95 -9.38 -13.39
CA ALA A 36 -12.58 -8.00 -13.78
C ALA A 36 -11.24 -7.57 -13.16
N LEU A 37 -10.93 -8.09 -11.97
CA LEU A 37 -9.68 -7.81 -11.26
C LEU A 37 -8.48 -8.55 -11.88
N VAL A 38 -8.70 -9.80 -12.30
CA VAL A 38 -7.66 -10.64 -12.93
C VAL A 38 -7.33 -10.18 -14.36
N ARG A 39 -8.25 -9.49 -15.03
CA ARG A 39 -8.02 -8.97 -16.39
C ARG A 39 -6.95 -7.88 -16.36
N ARG A 40 -5.86 -8.05 -17.12
CA ARG A 40 -4.72 -7.11 -17.21
C ARG A 40 -3.87 -6.98 -15.93
N VAL A 41 -3.81 -8.02 -15.08
CA VAL A 41 -2.90 -8.04 -13.91
C VAL A 41 -1.46 -7.74 -14.33
N TRP A 42 -0.99 -8.31 -15.44
CA TRP A 42 0.38 -8.11 -15.91
C TRP A 42 0.76 -6.62 -16.10
N PRO A 43 0.10 -5.83 -16.97
CA PRO A 43 0.39 -4.39 -17.05
C PRO A 43 0.02 -3.60 -15.79
N ARG A 44 -0.89 -4.08 -14.93
CA ARG A 44 -1.19 -3.43 -13.64
C ARG A 44 -0.06 -3.61 -12.61
N SER A 45 0.68 -4.71 -12.68
CA SER A 45 1.82 -5.00 -11.80
C SER A 45 3.12 -4.32 -12.23
N ALA A 46 3.16 -3.68 -13.41
CA ALA A 46 4.37 -3.06 -13.95
C ALA A 46 5.11 -2.12 -12.96
N PRO A 47 4.44 -1.21 -12.21
CA PRO A 47 5.11 -0.37 -11.22
C PRO A 47 5.81 -1.16 -10.11
N ALA A 48 5.16 -2.20 -9.59
CA ALA A 48 5.69 -3.02 -8.52
C ALA A 48 6.83 -3.93 -9.01
N LEU A 49 6.70 -4.49 -10.22
CA LEU A 49 7.76 -5.26 -10.86
C LEU A 49 8.99 -4.38 -11.14
N ALA A 50 8.80 -3.14 -11.56
CA ALA A 50 9.89 -2.19 -11.79
C ALA A 50 10.62 -1.82 -10.50
N ALA A 51 9.88 -1.57 -9.41
CA ALA A 51 10.48 -1.37 -8.09
C ALA A 51 11.27 -2.60 -7.65
N PHE A 52 10.72 -3.81 -7.84
CA PHE A 52 11.42 -5.06 -7.53
C PHE A 52 12.69 -5.25 -8.37
N ALA A 53 12.66 -4.92 -9.65
CA ALA A 53 13.83 -4.97 -10.53
C ALA A 53 14.99 -4.09 -10.03
N VAL A 54 14.67 -2.91 -9.45
CA VAL A 54 15.69 -2.05 -8.81
C VAL A 54 16.34 -2.74 -7.62
N PHE A 55 15.58 -3.45 -6.78
CA PHE A 55 16.15 -4.23 -5.67
C PHE A 55 17.08 -5.34 -6.16
N MET A 56 16.69 -6.06 -7.21
CA MET A 56 17.51 -7.13 -7.78
C MET A 56 18.79 -6.59 -8.42
N LEU A 57 18.72 -5.47 -9.14
CA LEU A 57 19.89 -4.82 -9.71
C LEU A 57 20.83 -4.29 -8.60
N ASN A 58 20.26 -3.72 -7.53
CA ASN A 58 21.04 -3.27 -6.38
C ASN A 58 21.72 -4.44 -5.66
N SER A 59 21.03 -5.58 -5.49
CA SER A 59 21.64 -6.82 -4.97
C SER A 59 22.83 -7.25 -5.81
N ALA A 60 22.64 -7.32 -7.14
CA ALA A 60 23.70 -7.71 -8.06
C ALA A 60 24.91 -6.77 -7.98
N LEU A 61 24.67 -5.46 -7.88
CA LEU A 61 25.72 -4.46 -7.74
C LEU A 61 26.48 -4.59 -6.41
N VAL A 62 25.77 -4.84 -5.29
CA VAL A 62 26.40 -5.07 -3.99
C VAL A 62 27.27 -6.30 -4.02
N VAL A 63 26.78 -7.42 -4.58
CA VAL A 63 27.56 -8.66 -4.72
C VAL A 63 28.77 -8.43 -5.63
N HIS A 64 28.62 -7.71 -6.74
CA HIS A 64 29.72 -7.41 -7.66
C HIS A 64 30.83 -6.57 -7.00
N VAL A 65 30.45 -5.59 -6.18
CA VAL A 65 31.41 -4.69 -5.51
C VAL A 65 32.07 -5.34 -4.29
N THR A 66 31.34 -6.18 -3.54
CA THR A 66 31.83 -6.76 -2.28
C THR A 66 32.36 -8.18 -2.42
N GLY A 67 31.98 -8.90 -3.47
CA GLY A 67 32.21 -10.34 -3.63
C GLY A 67 31.46 -11.21 -2.61
N LYS A 68 30.56 -10.63 -1.81
CA LYS A 68 29.85 -11.31 -0.72
C LYS A 68 28.34 -11.12 -0.88
N HIS A 69 27.58 -12.14 -0.50
CA HIS A 69 26.11 -12.07 -0.44
C HIS A 69 25.60 -11.50 0.90
N THR A 70 26.49 -11.33 1.87
CA THR A 70 26.17 -10.81 3.21
C THR A 70 26.99 -9.58 3.51
N ILE A 71 26.32 -8.51 3.92
CA ILE A 71 26.95 -7.27 4.38
C ILE A 71 27.27 -7.45 5.87
N ASP A 72 28.55 -7.59 6.19
CA ASP A 72 29.04 -7.61 7.56
C ASP A 72 30.11 -6.52 7.69
N ILE A 73 29.83 -5.50 8.49
CA ILE A 73 30.70 -4.34 8.69
C ILE A 73 31.18 -4.38 10.13
N ASP A 74 32.43 -4.78 10.32
CA ASP A 74 33.08 -4.80 11.63
C ASP A 74 33.97 -3.56 11.79
N GLY A 75 33.64 -2.70 12.75
CA GLY A 75 34.45 -1.52 13.08
C GLY A 75 34.20 -0.31 12.20
N GLN A 76 35.27 0.36 11.75
CA GLN A 76 35.17 1.59 10.94
C GLN A 76 34.95 1.24 9.47
N PRO A 77 33.87 1.73 8.82
CA PRO A 77 33.58 1.37 7.44
C PRO A 77 34.64 1.93 6.49
N THR A 78 35.15 1.07 5.62
CA THR A 78 35.98 1.42 4.48
C THR A 78 35.18 2.21 3.43
N ARG A 79 35.86 2.85 2.47
CA ARG A 79 35.19 3.59 1.37
C ARG A 79 34.20 2.72 0.59
N THR A 80 34.52 1.43 0.41
CA THR A 80 33.65 0.47 -0.26
C THR A 80 32.41 0.14 0.56
N GLU A 81 32.55 -0.02 1.88
CA GLU A 81 31.40 -0.26 2.77
C GLU A 81 30.50 0.97 2.86
N TRP A 82 31.06 2.18 2.88
CA TRP A 82 30.29 3.42 2.76
C TRP A 82 29.48 3.49 1.46
N PHE A 83 30.06 3.06 0.35
CA PHE A 83 29.36 2.96 -0.93
C PHE A 83 28.21 1.94 -0.89
N VAL A 84 28.45 0.76 -0.30
CA VAL A 84 27.41 -0.27 -0.10
C VAL A 84 26.29 0.23 0.82
N LEU A 85 26.63 0.93 1.90
CA LEU A 85 25.65 1.60 2.77
C LEU A 85 24.79 2.60 1.99
N ALA A 86 25.41 3.41 1.13
CA ALA A 86 24.67 4.33 0.27
C ALA A 86 23.72 3.58 -0.67
N LEU A 87 24.15 2.48 -1.29
CA LEU A 87 23.30 1.62 -2.12
C LEU A 87 22.10 1.06 -1.33
N VAL A 88 22.33 0.54 -0.12
CA VAL A 88 21.28 0.01 0.76
C VAL A 88 20.29 1.08 1.20
N ILE A 89 20.75 2.31 1.44
CA ILE A 89 19.87 3.42 1.83
C ILE A 89 19.08 3.94 0.62
N LEU A 90 19.73 4.07 -0.55
CA LEU A 90 19.11 4.64 -1.75
C LEU A 90 18.20 3.65 -2.51
N VAL A 91 18.34 2.34 -2.31
CA VAL A 91 17.53 1.37 -3.07
C VAL A 91 16.03 1.59 -2.89
N LEU A 92 15.58 1.90 -1.67
CA LEU A 92 14.17 2.13 -1.37
C LEU A 92 13.60 3.39 -2.06
N PRO A 93 14.20 4.60 -1.91
CA PRO A 93 13.71 5.79 -2.60
C PRO A 93 13.83 5.67 -4.13
N VAL A 94 14.89 5.04 -4.65
CA VAL A 94 15.04 4.81 -6.09
C VAL A 94 13.98 3.84 -6.61
N ALA A 95 13.73 2.74 -5.91
CA ALA A 95 12.68 1.79 -6.28
C ALA A 95 11.28 2.44 -6.24
N ALA A 96 11.01 3.29 -5.25
CA ALA A 96 9.77 4.06 -5.17
C ALA A 96 9.63 5.04 -6.34
N LEU A 97 10.71 5.76 -6.68
CA LEU A 97 10.73 6.68 -7.81
C LEU A 97 10.50 5.96 -9.14
N VAL A 98 11.21 4.85 -9.38
CA VAL A 98 11.07 4.03 -10.61
C VAL A 98 9.66 3.45 -10.71
N GLY A 99 9.13 2.87 -9.63
CA GLY A 99 7.76 2.38 -9.59
C GLY A 99 6.75 3.49 -9.88
N TRP A 100 6.94 4.67 -9.29
CA TRP A 100 6.11 5.84 -9.56
C TRP A 100 6.18 6.29 -11.03
N LEU A 101 7.37 6.39 -11.61
CA LEU A 101 7.55 6.73 -13.03
C LEU A 101 6.84 5.73 -13.96
N VAL A 102 6.97 4.43 -13.68
CA VAL A 102 6.26 3.39 -14.44
C VAL A 102 4.74 3.48 -14.27
N SER A 103 4.26 3.92 -13.10
CA SER A 103 2.84 4.15 -12.86
C SER A 103 2.26 5.29 -13.73
N ARG A 104 3.10 6.24 -14.17
CA ARG A 104 2.69 7.37 -15.03
C ARG A 104 2.47 6.97 -16.49
N ILE A 105 2.89 5.78 -16.91
CA ILE A 105 2.66 5.27 -18.26
C ILE A 105 1.16 5.08 -18.45
N ALA A 106 0.53 5.84 -19.36
CA ALA A 106 -0.92 5.79 -19.59
C ALA A 106 -1.34 4.63 -20.50
N THR A 107 -0.43 4.12 -21.34
CA THR A 107 -0.76 3.13 -22.37
C THR A 107 -0.61 1.70 -21.86
N VAL A 108 -1.54 0.83 -22.25
CA VAL A 108 -1.51 -0.60 -21.89
C VAL A 108 -0.30 -1.30 -22.50
N PRO A 109 0.05 -1.12 -23.79
CA PRO A 109 1.25 -1.73 -24.37
C PRO A 109 2.53 -1.27 -23.67
N GLY A 110 2.65 0.03 -23.35
CA GLY A 110 3.82 0.57 -22.64
C GLY A 110 3.99 -0.05 -21.26
N ARG A 111 2.90 -0.22 -20.51
CA ARG A 111 2.94 -0.92 -19.21
C ARG A 111 3.28 -2.40 -19.34
N THR A 112 2.81 -3.08 -20.37
CA THR A 112 3.17 -4.48 -20.63
C THR A 112 4.66 -4.61 -20.91
N VAL A 113 5.23 -3.75 -21.76
CA VAL A 113 6.67 -3.73 -22.04
C VAL A 113 7.45 -3.44 -20.76
N ALA A 114 7.05 -2.43 -19.97
CA ALA A 114 7.70 -2.12 -18.70
C ALA A 114 7.68 -3.30 -17.72
N ALA A 115 6.56 -4.01 -17.59
CA ALA A 115 6.47 -5.21 -16.75
C ALA A 115 7.41 -6.32 -17.22
N THR A 116 7.43 -6.60 -18.53
CA THR A 116 8.28 -7.65 -19.12
C THR A 116 9.77 -7.32 -18.99
N VAL A 117 10.16 -6.09 -19.28
CA VAL A 117 11.54 -5.62 -19.12
C VAL A 117 11.95 -5.68 -17.65
N SER A 118 11.07 -5.25 -16.74
CA SER A 118 11.35 -5.30 -15.30
C SER A 118 11.54 -6.73 -14.81
N LEU A 119 10.72 -7.68 -15.27
CA LEU A 119 10.91 -9.09 -14.93
C LEU A 119 12.24 -9.60 -15.48
N ALA A 120 12.58 -9.30 -16.74
CA ALA A 120 13.85 -9.72 -17.33
C ALA A 120 15.05 -9.16 -16.57
N VAL A 121 15.00 -7.89 -16.16
CA VAL A 121 16.05 -7.25 -15.33
C VAL A 121 16.12 -7.88 -13.94
N ALA A 122 14.98 -8.20 -13.32
CA ALA A 122 14.94 -8.85 -12.02
C ALA A 122 15.64 -10.22 -12.07
N VAL A 123 15.29 -11.05 -13.06
CA VAL A 123 15.89 -12.38 -13.29
C VAL A 123 17.38 -12.26 -13.61
N ALA A 124 17.77 -11.31 -14.46
CA ALA A 124 19.18 -11.08 -14.76
C ALA A 124 19.98 -10.64 -13.53
N GLY A 125 19.42 -9.77 -12.68
CA GLY A 125 20.01 -9.35 -11.41
C GLY A 125 20.16 -10.52 -10.44
N GLY A 126 19.15 -11.40 -10.37
CA GLY A 126 19.19 -12.65 -9.61
C GLY A 126 20.32 -13.58 -10.00
N ILE A 127 20.48 -13.80 -11.30
CA ILE A 127 21.55 -14.66 -11.84
C ILE A 127 22.93 -14.04 -11.61
N ALA A 128 23.06 -12.72 -11.77
CA ALA A 128 24.33 -12.01 -11.67
C ALA A 128 24.81 -11.80 -10.23
N GLY A 129 23.90 -11.70 -9.25
CA GLY A 129 24.24 -11.48 -7.84
C GLY A 129 23.01 -11.41 -6.95
N GLY A 130 22.23 -12.50 -6.95
CA GLY A 130 21.07 -12.65 -6.11
C GLY A 130 21.37 -12.63 -4.60
N PRO A 131 20.31 -12.58 -3.76
CA PRO A 131 20.43 -12.44 -2.32
C PRO A 131 21.19 -13.58 -1.63
N GLY A 132 21.28 -14.74 -2.27
CA GLY A 132 21.95 -15.92 -1.76
C GLY A 132 23.10 -16.40 -2.66
N PRO A 133 23.89 -17.37 -2.19
CA PRO A 133 24.99 -17.95 -2.96
C PRO A 133 24.52 -18.98 -4.00
N ARG A 134 23.23 -19.33 -4.00
CA ARG A 134 22.67 -20.39 -4.87
C ARG A 134 21.64 -19.78 -5.80
N VAL A 135 21.99 -19.70 -7.08
CA VAL A 135 21.13 -19.17 -8.16
C VAL A 135 19.73 -19.79 -8.14
N LEU A 136 19.61 -21.11 -7.93
CA LEU A 136 18.29 -21.77 -7.87
C LEU A 136 17.43 -21.27 -6.68
N GLY A 137 18.05 -21.02 -5.52
CA GLY A 137 17.34 -20.49 -4.35
C GLY A 137 16.85 -19.06 -4.59
N ASP A 138 17.68 -18.24 -5.25
CA ASP A 138 17.34 -16.86 -5.59
C ASP A 138 16.21 -16.79 -6.61
N LEU A 139 16.25 -17.63 -7.66
CA LEU A 139 15.18 -17.71 -8.65
C LEU A 139 13.85 -18.20 -8.04
N ILE A 140 13.89 -19.11 -7.06
CA ILE A 140 12.69 -19.52 -6.32
C ILE A 140 12.16 -18.35 -5.49
N PHE A 141 13.03 -17.65 -4.77
CA PHE A 141 12.66 -16.48 -3.98
C PHE A 141 12.04 -15.38 -4.86
N GLU A 142 12.66 -15.05 -5.98
CA GLU A 142 12.12 -14.12 -6.99
C GLU A 142 10.77 -14.56 -7.51
N GLY A 143 10.62 -15.85 -7.86
CA GLY A 143 9.36 -16.42 -8.30
C GLY A 143 8.25 -16.24 -7.27
N ILE A 144 8.56 -16.45 -5.98
CA ILE A 144 7.62 -16.22 -4.87
C ILE A 144 7.26 -14.73 -4.77
N VAL A 145 8.24 -13.83 -4.81
CA VAL A 145 7.99 -12.38 -4.72
C VAL A 145 7.14 -11.88 -5.89
N VAL A 146 7.43 -12.33 -7.12
CA VAL A 146 6.63 -12.02 -8.31
C VAL A 146 5.21 -12.57 -8.16
N ALA A 147 5.04 -13.81 -7.69
CA ALA A 147 3.72 -14.37 -7.43
C ALA A 147 2.93 -13.56 -6.40
N ILE A 148 3.59 -13.09 -5.32
CA ILE A 148 2.98 -12.21 -4.31
C ILE A 148 2.58 -10.87 -4.94
N ILE A 149 3.42 -10.25 -5.75
CA ILE A 149 3.11 -8.98 -6.45
C ILE A 149 1.89 -9.16 -7.35
N LEU A 150 1.85 -10.24 -8.14
CA LEU A 150 0.72 -10.53 -9.03
C LEU A 150 -0.56 -10.80 -8.23
N ALA A 151 -0.47 -11.58 -7.15
CA ALA A 151 -1.61 -11.87 -6.26
C ALA A 151 -2.12 -10.60 -5.58
N ALA A 152 -1.24 -9.77 -5.02
CA ALA A 152 -1.59 -8.49 -4.41
C ALA A 152 -2.26 -7.54 -5.43
N THR A 153 -1.74 -7.52 -6.66
CA THR A 153 -2.33 -6.73 -7.75
C THR A 153 -3.71 -7.27 -8.15
N ALA A 154 -3.84 -8.60 -8.25
CA ALA A 154 -5.10 -9.26 -8.60
C ALA A 154 -6.17 -9.10 -7.52
N CYS A 155 -5.79 -8.96 -6.25
CA CYS A 155 -6.70 -8.65 -5.15
C CYS A 155 -7.07 -7.16 -5.07
N GLY A 156 -6.47 -6.30 -5.92
CA GLY A 156 -6.66 -4.85 -5.87
C GLY A 156 -6.00 -4.17 -4.67
N ALA A 157 -5.02 -4.81 -4.02
CA ALA A 157 -4.33 -4.24 -2.86
C ALA A 157 -3.70 -2.87 -3.17
N GLY A 158 -3.28 -2.65 -4.42
CA GLY A 158 -2.76 -1.36 -4.87
C GLY A 158 -3.78 -0.21 -4.79
N SER A 159 -5.07 -0.49 -4.98
CA SER A 159 -6.12 0.53 -4.89
C SER A 159 -6.44 0.88 -3.44
N ILE A 160 -6.50 -0.14 -2.57
CA ILE A 160 -6.61 0.03 -1.12
C ILE A 160 -5.41 0.83 -0.60
N MET A 161 -4.18 0.43 -0.93
CA MET A 161 -2.96 1.12 -0.49
C MET A 161 -2.93 2.58 -0.94
N SER A 162 -3.25 2.84 -2.21
CA SER A 162 -3.26 4.21 -2.75
C SER A 162 -4.29 5.09 -2.05
N TRP A 163 -5.49 4.55 -1.81
CA TRP A 163 -6.55 5.23 -1.08
C TRP A 163 -6.15 5.48 0.38
N THR A 164 -5.63 4.46 1.08
CA THR A 164 -5.16 4.56 2.47
C THR A 164 -4.01 5.53 2.63
N VAL A 165 -3.07 5.59 1.69
CA VAL A 165 -1.96 6.56 1.70
C VAL A 165 -2.48 7.98 1.55
N ARG A 166 -3.36 8.25 0.57
CA ARG A 166 -3.97 9.58 0.40
C ARG A 166 -4.71 10.02 1.67
N MET A 167 -5.44 9.08 2.28
CA MET A 167 -6.19 9.31 3.50
C MET A 167 -5.29 9.57 4.71
N THR A 168 -4.24 8.78 4.86
CA THR A 168 -3.25 8.97 5.93
C THR A 168 -2.54 10.31 5.77
N LEU A 169 -2.18 10.72 4.55
CA LEU A 169 -1.51 11.99 4.29
C LEU A 169 -2.41 13.19 4.61
N SER A 170 -3.69 13.15 4.25
CA SER A 170 -4.63 14.23 4.61
C SER A 170 -4.81 14.34 6.12
N HIS A 171 -4.77 13.22 6.85
CA HIS A 171 -4.87 13.21 8.31
C HIS A 171 -3.57 13.62 9.00
N LEU A 172 -2.42 13.22 8.44
CA LEU A 172 -1.10 13.59 8.94
C LEU A 172 -0.86 15.09 8.78
N ALA A 173 -1.37 15.69 7.69
CA ALA A 173 -1.36 17.15 7.52
C ALA A 173 -2.13 17.86 8.66
N ALA A 174 -3.26 17.29 9.11
CA ALA A 174 -4.04 17.84 10.23
C ALA A 174 -3.37 17.61 11.60
N ALA A 175 -2.75 16.44 11.83
CA ALA A 175 -2.06 16.11 13.07
C ALA A 175 -0.64 16.70 13.17
N GLY A 176 -0.04 17.07 12.03
CA GLY A 176 1.32 17.59 11.94
C GLY A 176 1.54 18.85 12.75
N SER A 177 0.53 19.72 12.84
CA SER A 177 0.60 20.95 13.65
C SER A 177 0.75 20.66 15.15
N LEU A 178 0.12 19.59 15.65
CA LEU A 178 0.25 19.14 17.04
C LEU A 178 1.61 18.49 17.28
N VAL A 179 2.06 17.66 16.34
CA VAL A 179 3.38 17.01 16.43
C VAL A 179 4.47 18.07 16.43
N ILE A 180 4.47 19.05 15.51
CA ILE A 180 5.47 20.12 15.45
C ILE A 180 5.55 20.91 16.77
N ARG A 181 4.41 21.13 17.45
CA ARG A 181 4.37 21.81 18.75
C ARG A 181 4.85 20.93 19.91
N ALA A 182 4.58 19.64 19.87
CA ALA A 182 4.98 18.69 20.91
C ALA A 182 6.40 18.12 20.70
N LEU A 183 6.92 18.16 19.48
CA LEU A 183 8.21 17.61 19.06
C LEU A 183 9.37 18.13 19.92
N PRO A 184 9.49 19.44 20.22
CA PRO A 184 10.63 19.96 20.98
C PRO A 184 10.68 19.38 22.39
N VAL A 185 9.54 19.31 23.07
CA VAL A 185 9.46 18.77 24.43
C VAL A 185 9.72 17.27 24.42
N LEU A 186 9.12 16.52 23.48
CA LEU A 186 9.33 15.09 23.33
C LEU A 186 10.81 14.76 23.02
N LEU A 187 11.42 15.49 22.09
CA LEU A 187 12.83 15.34 21.74
C LEU A 187 13.72 15.66 22.92
N LEU A 188 13.43 16.72 23.66
CA LEU A 188 14.17 17.05 24.88
C LEU A 188 14.05 15.93 25.91
N THR A 189 12.85 15.38 26.14
CA THR A 189 12.66 14.25 27.06
C THR A 189 13.45 13.02 26.62
N ILE A 190 13.38 12.65 25.34
CA ILE A 190 14.13 11.49 24.83
C ILE A 190 15.63 11.73 24.89
N LEU A 191 16.09 12.92 24.50
CA LEU A 191 17.51 13.26 24.49
C LEU A 191 18.12 13.37 25.90
N VAL A 192 17.36 13.89 26.87
CA VAL A 192 17.83 14.05 28.25
C VAL A 192 17.73 12.74 29.02
N PHE A 193 16.63 11.99 28.89
CA PHE A 193 16.37 10.81 29.74
C PHE A 193 16.75 9.48 29.10
N PHE A 194 16.74 9.37 27.76
CA PHE A 194 16.83 8.10 27.06
C PHE A 194 18.06 7.96 26.15
N ASN A 195 19.04 8.86 26.24
CA ASN A 195 20.17 8.87 25.31
C ASN A 195 21.18 7.74 25.61
N SER A 196 22.16 7.93 26.49
CA SER A 196 23.25 6.94 26.65
C SER A 196 22.83 5.52 27.07
N PRO A 197 21.92 5.31 28.06
CA PRO A 197 21.61 3.96 28.53
C PRO A 197 20.95 3.07 27.47
N VAL A 198 20.09 3.64 26.62
CA VAL A 198 19.38 2.91 25.57
C VAL A 198 20.33 2.45 24.47
N TRP A 199 21.23 3.33 24.02
CA TRP A 199 22.22 2.98 23.00
C TRP A 199 23.18 1.88 23.46
N LEU A 200 23.61 1.93 24.73
CA LEU A 200 24.48 0.90 25.30
C LEU A 200 23.79 -0.45 25.48
N MET A 201 22.48 -0.46 25.76
CA MET A 201 21.70 -1.69 25.76
C MET A 201 21.52 -2.24 24.33
N ALA A 202 21.19 -1.38 23.36
CA ALA A 202 21.00 -1.78 21.97
C ALA A 202 22.28 -2.39 21.35
N ALA A 203 23.45 -1.81 21.65
CA ALA A 203 24.74 -2.29 21.16
C ALA A 203 25.09 -3.72 21.63
N LYS A 204 24.46 -4.22 22.70
CA LYS A 204 24.70 -5.56 23.26
C LYS A 204 23.68 -6.61 22.81
N ILE A 205 22.64 -6.21 22.08
CA ILE A 205 21.59 -7.13 21.61
C ILE A 205 22.10 -7.91 20.40
N SER A 206 22.03 -9.24 20.47
CA SER A 206 22.35 -10.08 19.32
C SER A 206 21.28 -9.98 18.23
N ARG A 207 21.68 -10.14 16.96
CA ARG A 207 20.77 -10.08 15.80
C ARG A 207 19.51 -10.93 15.97
N ALA A 208 19.64 -12.15 16.50
CA ALA A 208 18.51 -13.04 16.76
C ALA A 208 17.52 -12.48 17.79
N ARG A 209 18.01 -11.89 18.88
CA ARG A 209 17.16 -11.27 19.91
C ARG A 209 16.46 -10.02 19.40
N LEU A 210 17.14 -9.23 18.56
CA LEU A 210 16.55 -8.07 17.90
C LEU A 210 15.40 -8.48 16.97
N TRP A 211 15.59 -9.51 16.15
CA TRP A 211 14.52 -10.04 15.29
C TRP A 211 13.33 -10.58 16.10
N LEU A 212 13.58 -11.34 17.17
CA LEU A 212 12.50 -11.81 18.06
C LEU A 212 11.75 -10.64 18.69
N ALA A 213 12.44 -9.59 19.13
CA ALA A 213 11.80 -8.40 19.68
C ALA A 213 10.96 -7.66 18.64
N LEU A 214 11.46 -7.51 17.40
CA LEU A 214 10.70 -6.90 16.30
C LEU A 214 9.46 -7.72 15.93
N VAL A 215 9.59 -9.04 15.84
CA VAL A 215 8.46 -9.95 15.58
C VAL A 215 7.44 -9.86 16.70
N PHE A 216 7.88 -9.88 17.96
CA PHE A 216 7.00 -9.74 19.11
C PHE A 216 6.25 -8.40 19.11
N LEU A 217 6.94 -7.30 18.85
CA LEU A 217 6.32 -5.99 18.73
C LEU A 217 5.31 -5.93 17.58
N ALA A 218 5.66 -6.53 16.44
CA ALA A 218 4.76 -6.62 15.29
C ALA A 218 3.50 -7.45 15.62
N LEU A 219 3.63 -8.53 16.41
CA LEU A 219 2.49 -9.33 16.87
C LEU A 219 1.56 -8.54 17.80
N ILE A 220 2.12 -7.78 18.75
CA ILE A 220 1.32 -6.91 19.64
C ILE A 220 0.59 -5.84 18.82
N ALA A 221 1.32 -5.15 17.94
CA ALA A 221 0.73 -4.12 17.08
C ALA A 221 -0.39 -4.71 16.20
N SER A 222 -0.15 -5.86 15.60
CA SER A 222 -1.15 -6.56 14.77
C SER A 222 -2.38 -6.96 15.59
N THR A 223 -2.19 -7.50 16.78
CA THR A 223 -3.29 -7.88 17.70
C THR A 223 -4.13 -6.67 18.08
N PHE A 224 -3.47 -5.55 18.43
CA PHE A 224 -4.15 -4.30 18.74
C PHE A 224 -4.96 -3.78 17.54
N VAL A 225 -4.36 -3.75 16.35
CA VAL A 225 -5.04 -3.33 15.11
C VAL A 225 -6.26 -4.22 14.86
N VAL A 226 -6.13 -5.54 14.93
CA VAL A 226 -7.23 -6.48 14.70
C VAL A 226 -8.34 -6.28 15.73
N SER A 227 -8.01 -6.18 17.01
CA SER A 227 -8.98 -6.00 18.10
C SER A 227 -9.78 -4.70 17.95
N VAL A 228 -9.08 -3.58 17.78
CA VAL A 228 -9.70 -2.27 17.54
C VAL A 228 -10.57 -2.27 16.29
N THR A 229 -10.15 -3.01 15.26
CA THR A 229 -10.88 -3.13 14.00
C THR A 229 -12.18 -3.93 14.19
N ILE A 230 -12.15 -5.07 14.89
CA ILE A 230 -13.32 -5.90 15.17
C ILE A 230 -14.35 -5.19 16.05
N ASP A 231 -13.91 -4.56 17.14
CA ASP A 231 -14.79 -3.83 18.05
C ASP A 231 -15.54 -2.69 17.35
N ARG A 232 -14.93 -2.11 16.31
CA ARG A 232 -15.55 -1.08 15.46
C ARG A 232 -16.50 -1.65 14.41
N PHE A 233 -16.31 -2.89 13.99
CA PHE A 233 -17.18 -3.53 12.98
C PHE A 233 -18.52 -4.00 13.56
N ARG A 234 -18.54 -4.42 14.83
CA ARG A 234 -19.76 -4.96 15.46
C ARG A 234 -20.96 -3.99 15.42
N PRO A 235 -20.84 -2.69 15.78
CA PRO A 235 -21.98 -1.77 15.80
C PRO A 235 -22.51 -1.42 14.40
N LEU A 236 -21.62 -1.42 13.39
CA LEU A 236 -21.98 -1.14 12.00
C LEU A 236 -22.73 -2.31 11.34
N MET A 237 -22.52 -3.54 11.82
CA MET A 237 -23.31 -4.70 11.39
C MET A 237 -24.70 -4.72 12.01
N GLU A 238 -24.85 -4.17 13.21
CA GLU A 238 -26.12 -4.11 13.93
C GLU A 238 -27.02 -2.97 13.42
N SER A 239 -26.46 -1.93 12.79
CA SER A 239 -27.19 -0.76 12.30
C SER A 239 -27.78 -0.89 10.89
N GLN A 240 -28.12 -2.09 10.41
CA GLN A 240 -28.71 -2.30 9.07
C GLN A 240 -30.15 -1.75 8.89
N GLY A 241 -30.68 -0.99 9.85
CA GLY A 241 -32.03 -0.41 9.81
C GLY A 241 -32.17 0.97 9.15
N LEU A 242 -31.18 1.47 8.40
CA LEU A 242 -31.20 2.82 7.80
C LEU A 242 -31.34 2.80 6.25
N LEU A 243 -32.25 1.98 5.73
CA LEU A 243 -32.54 1.89 4.30
C LEU A 243 -33.63 2.87 3.80
N ASP A 244 -34.09 3.79 4.64
CA ASP A 244 -35.03 4.84 4.26
C ASP A 244 -34.27 6.11 3.85
N GLY A 245 -34.02 6.29 2.54
CA GLY A 245 -33.41 7.52 2.00
C GLY A 245 -32.41 7.36 0.85
N ARG A 246 -32.38 6.17 0.22
CA ARG A 246 -31.33 5.76 -0.74
C ARG A 246 -31.31 6.50 -2.08
N GLU A 247 -32.38 7.23 -2.42
CA GLU A 247 -32.47 7.97 -3.69
C GLU A 247 -31.63 9.25 -3.71
N ALA A 248 -31.31 9.86 -2.56
CA ALA A 248 -30.61 11.15 -2.49
C ALA A 248 -29.07 11.05 -2.48
N GLN A 249 -28.49 9.85 -2.57
CA GLN A 249 -27.06 9.62 -2.29
C GLN A 249 -26.22 9.15 -3.50
N LEU A 250 -26.84 8.99 -4.68
CA LEU A 250 -26.15 8.57 -5.91
C LEU A 250 -25.87 9.71 -6.89
N ASP A 251 -26.38 10.92 -6.61
CA ASP A 251 -26.15 12.12 -7.41
C ASP A 251 -24.64 12.39 -7.59
N ALA A 252 -24.24 12.75 -8.81
CA ALA A 252 -22.85 12.99 -9.20
C ALA A 252 -21.92 11.76 -9.11
N THR A 253 -22.48 10.54 -9.11
CA THR A 253 -21.71 9.30 -9.28
C THR A 253 -22.02 8.62 -10.61
N PRO A 254 -21.14 7.74 -11.13
CA PRO A 254 -21.41 6.99 -12.37
C PRO A 254 -22.66 6.10 -12.31
N PHE A 255 -23.25 5.92 -11.12
CA PHE A 255 -24.43 5.11 -10.86
C PHE A 255 -25.75 5.87 -11.07
N GLU A 256 -25.72 7.21 -11.16
CA GLU A 256 -26.91 8.04 -11.42
C GLU A 256 -27.59 7.65 -12.75
N ALA A 257 -26.80 7.32 -13.77
CA ALA A 257 -27.28 6.91 -15.08
C ALA A 257 -27.53 5.38 -15.20
N MET A 258 -27.31 4.62 -14.13
CA MET A 258 -27.51 3.16 -14.15
C MET A 258 -28.90 2.80 -13.64
N PRO A 259 -29.63 1.90 -14.34
CA PRO A 259 -30.91 1.40 -13.84
C PRO A 259 -30.68 0.55 -12.58
N ASP A 260 -31.58 0.69 -11.61
CA ASP A 260 -31.51 -0.10 -10.39
C ASP A 260 -31.68 -1.60 -10.68
N PRO A 261 -30.80 -2.46 -10.15
CA PRO A 261 -30.93 -3.90 -10.35
C PRO A 261 -32.16 -4.43 -9.61
N SER A 262 -32.92 -5.29 -10.30
CA SER A 262 -34.16 -5.89 -9.77
C SER A 262 -33.94 -6.87 -8.60
N ASP A 263 -32.70 -7.35 -8.40
CA ASP A 263 -32.33 -8.28 -7.34
C ASP A 263 -31.09 -7.78 -6.57
N SER A 264 -31.25 -7.60 -5.26
CA SER A 264 -30.14 -7.33 -4.34
C SER A 264 -29.53 -8.66 -3.87
N LEU A 265 -28.39 -9.05 -4.46
CA LEU A 265 -27.63 -10.20 -3.97
C LEU A 265 -26.93 -9.87 -2.63
N PRO A 266 -26.95 -10.78 -1.65
CA PRO A 266 -26.24 -10.57 -0.39
C PRO A 266 -24.72 -10.52 -0.63
N LEU A 267 -24.04 -9.58 0.02
CA LEU A 267 -22.58 -9.41 -0.09
C LEU A 267 -21.82 -10.65 0.39
N ARG A 268 -20.83 -11.08 -0.39
CA ARG A 268 -19.92 -12.16 0.00
C ARG A 268 -19.00 -11.70 1.14
N ARG A 269 -18.44 -12.65 1.91
CA ARG A 269 -17.52 -12.34 3.03
C ARG A 269 -16.38 -11.36 2.68
N PRO A 270 -15.63 -11.51 1.56
CA PRO A 270 -14.57 -10.57 1.21
C PRO A 270 -15.10 -9.19 0.80
N GLU A 271 -16.26 -9.13 0.11
CA GLU A 271 -16.93 -7.88 -0.24
C GLU A 271 -17.34 -7.11 1.03
N ARG A 272 -17.96 -7.82 1.97
CA ARG A 272 -18.38 -7.27 3.26
C ARG A 272 -17.19 -6.75 4.05
N LEU A 273 -16.11 -7.52 4.18
CA LEU A 273 -14.91 -7.08 4.91
C LEU A 273 -14.31 -5.80 4.31
N ASN A 274 -14.25 -5.72 2.98
CA ASN A 274 -13.69 -4.56 2.30
C ASN A 274 -14.58 -3.31 2.43
N VAL A 275 -15.89 -3.44 2.18
CA VAL A 275 -16.87 -2.35 2.37
C VAL A 275 -16.84 -1.85 3.81
N MET A 276 -16.82 -2.78 4.77
CA MET A 276 -16.76 -2.44 6.19
C MET A 276 -15.45 -1.74 6.55
N PHE A 277 -14.31 -2.21 6.03
CA PHE A 277 -13.01 -1.58 6.22
C PHE A 277 -13.02 -0.12 5.72
N VAL A 278 -13.51 0.10 4.49
CA VAL A 278 -13.60 1.45 3.90
C VAL A 278 -14.53 2.35 4.72
N LEU A 279 -15.69 1.84 5.16
CA LEU A 279 -16.64 2.59 5.99
C LEU A 279 -16.04 2.94 7.36
N ALA A 280 -15.41 1.99 8.05
CA ALA A 280 -14.81 2.21 9.36
C ALA A 280 -13.72 3.29 9.31
N VAL A 281 -12.87 3.25 8.29
CA VAL A 281 -11.80 4.24 8.06
C VAL A 281 -12.38 5.60 7.64
N SER A 282 -13.44 5.65 6.82
CA SER A 282 -14.07 6.91 6.40
C SER A 282 -14.81 7.60 7.56
N GLN A 283 -15.45 6.84 8.46
CA GLN A 283 -16.11 7.38 9.65
C GLN A 283 -15.12 8.02 10.63
N LEU A 284 -13.90 7.47 10.75
CA LEU A 284 -12.84 8.10 11.54
C LEU A 284 -12.55 9.51 11.05
N ALA A 285 -12.46 9.71 9.73
CA ALA A 285 -12.25 11.01 9.13
C ALA A 285 -13.35 12.00 9.49
N HIS A 286 -14.62 11.58 9.36
CA HIS A 286 -15.75 12.43 9.70
C HIS A 286 -15.78 12.77 11.19
N ILE A 287 -15.44 11.84 12.09
CA ILE A 287 -15.39 12.11 13.53
C ILE A 287 -14.25 13.07 13.86
N PHE A 288 -13.05 12.89 13.30
CA PHE A 288 -11.92 13.80 13.52
C PHE A 288 -12.18 15.20 12.96
N VAL A 289 -12.71 15.31 11.74
CA VAL A 289 -13.07 16.60 11.11
C VAL A 289 -14.20 17.29 11.87
N ARG A 290 -15.24 16.55 12.27
CA ARG A 290 -16.38 17.11 13.02
C ARG A 290 -15.94 17.56 14.42
N ARG A 291 -15.01 16.85 15.06
CA ARG A 291 -14.49 17.18 16.40
C ARG A 291 -13.47 18.33 16.36
N ALA A 292 -12.68 18.45 15.28
CA ALA A 292 -11.82 19.61 15.02
C ALA A 292 -12.64 20.88 14.81
N ARG A 293 -13.65 20.86 13.94
CA ARG A 293 -14.56 22.01 13.73
C ARG A 293 -15.33 22.38 15.00
N ARG A 294 -15.71 21.42 15.83
CA ARG A 294 -16.45 21.71 17.08
C ARG A 294 -15.58 22.44 18.12
N LYS A 295 -14.25 22.30 18.08
CA LYS A 295 -13.34 23.07 18.96
C LYS A 295 -13.22 24.53 18.52
N GLU A 296 -13.14 24.80 17.21
CA GLU A 296 -13.10 26.17 16.67
C GLU A 296 -14.35 27.00 17.01
N TYR A 297 -15.54 26.40 16.98
CA TYR A 297 -16.78 27.09 17.37
C TYR A 297 -17.03 27.16 18.88
N GLY A 298 -16.31 26.35 19.68
CA GLY A 298 -16.42 26.36 21.13
C GLY A 298 -15.57 27.44 21.80
N GLU A 299 -14.45 27.83 21.19
CA GLU A 299 -13.58 28.91 21.70
C GLU A 299 -14.05 30.32 21.32
N GLN A 300 -15.00 30.48 20.39
CA GLN A 300 -15.59 31.78 20.03
C GLN A 300 -16.80 32.18 20.90
N ARG A 301 -17.14 31.39 21.93
CA ARG A 301 -18.27 31.64 22.84
C ARG A 301 -17.87 31.80 24.32
N LEU A 302 -16.61 32.10 24.59
CA LEU A 302 -16.09 32.55 25.88
C LEU A 302 -15.26 33.82 25.66
#